data_AF-A0A1Y1Q393-F1
#
_entry.id   AF-A0A1Y1Q393-F1
#
_cell.length_a   1.000
_cell.length_b   1.000
_cell.length_c   1.000
_cell.angle_alpha   90.00
_cell.angle_beta   90.00
_cell.angle_gamma   90.00
#
_symmetry.space_group_name_H-M   'P 1'
#
loop_
_entity.id
_entity.type
_entity.pdbx_description
1 polymer ?
#
loop_
_entity_poly.entity_id
_entity_poly.type
_entity_poly.pdbx_seq_one_letter_code
_entity_poly.pdbx_strand_id
1 'polypeptide(L)'
;MADYLSIPLSAVPADWFETQAKVQLQQLFSSTLKAGGILYLGVASDEEGSFLLSRISRLEPHPWQQFKELQMEWSDPYLFWEQMVGNAEEMGIVSPNSLVLVEGGCFLPLEFLKLRANWLVNCAKAHHWIIALPVLNRHFSRLKMTVDAIGTLKVPPLQTYLSKERKDKERKEIIKQLVQQSAPSLEEEIQQYLVKELLDANPTSRTLLQNWINFYTSQEDCLQTLNEEPPPPRLKGRPVIVPPTRQELKARFDTAQAKLNQANRLFKDWLSYPLIHEFEPLGDPFGSAEPSHWFTMVVSILYCHLIEKEADFAFAPMTKYKVEDGKIKSIEKPLFYKTVGRLRTTMQHGLTVGEEGDSDTMQWVKSWYFEKIEESSPKRHHWRILTDSLIQEYDQAVSQLLQAVELLCTCDPRDALAVRTNLERHRRKLGKHTWRKIVENTIKELDAKLDAEKFLNTNHNDFCKQLDTSLPDSASLQDKACEIVKEFVWRKISEIQKDDLIKIGFSRGPLLGEAQKYGNEEWEKSPHLTKEKVLELVKTKYYPKDG
;
A
#
# COMPACT_ATOMS: atom_id res chain seq x y z
N MET A 1 -35.23 -24.65 -1.78
CA MET A 1 -33.93 -24.36 -2.41
C MET A 1 -32.87 -24.97 -1.52
N ALA A 2 -32.21 -26.02 -1.99
CA ALA A 2 -31.21 -26.74 -1.23
C ALA A 2 -29.85 -26.50 -1.89
N ASP A 3 -29.03 -25.66 -1.26
CA ASP A 3 -27.65 -25.41 -1.66
C ASP A 3 -26.81 -26.67 -1.35
N TYR A 4 -26.69 -27.55 -2.34
CA TYR A 4 -25.75 -28.67 -2.35
C TYR A 4 -24.55 -28.33 -3.25
N LEU A 5 -23.76 -27.31 -2.88
CA LEU A 5 -22.49 -27.01 -3.52
C LEU A 5 -21.44 -26.63 -2.47
N SER A 6 -20.73 -27.64 -1.95
CA SER A 6 -19.34 -27.56 -1.45
C SER A 6 -18.86 -28.93 -0.90
N ILE A 7 -18.29 -29.76 -1.81
CA ILE A 7 -17.02 -30.55 -1.78
C ILE A 7 -16.50 -31.08 -0.42
N PRO A 8 -15.74 -32.23 -0.26
CA PRO A 8 -15.41 -33.47 -0.99
C PRO A 8 -15.54 -34.76 -0.10
N LEU A 9 -15.34 -35.95 -0.70
CA LEU A 9 -14.80 -37.21 -0.12
C LEU A 9 -15.19 -38.37 -1.07
N SER A 10 -14.77 -38.34 -2.34
CA SER A 10 -15.35 -39.23 -3.36
C SER A 10 -14.77 -40.66 -3.41
N ALA A 11 -14.27 -41.19 -2.29
CA ALA A 11 -13.80 -42.57 -2.16
C ALA A 11 -14.41 -43.31 -0.95
N VAL A 12 -15.17 -42.61 -0.10
CA VAL A 12 -15.79 -43.15 1.11
C VAL A 12 -17.29 -42.87 1.12
N PRO A 13 -18.10 -43.68 1.84
CA PRO A 13 -19.53 -43.43 2.01
C PRO A 13 -19.84 -42.01 2.50
N ALA A 14 -20.99 -41.46 2.11
CA ALA A 14 -21.39 -40.08 2.44
C ALA A 14 -21.45 -39.80 3.96
N ASP A 15 -21.63 -40.83 4.77
CA ASP A 15 -21.69 -40.82 6.24
C ASP A 15 -20.37 -41.25 6.91
N TRP A 16 -19.30 -41.52 6.15
CA TRP A 16 -18.02 -41.98 6.69
C TRP A 16 -17.44 -41.06 7.76
N PHE A 17 -17.57 -39.74 7.55
CA PHE A 17 -17.06 -38.78 8.52
C PHE A 17 -17.77 -38.93 9.87
N GLU A 18 -19.11 -39.01 9.86
CA GLU A 18 -19.90 -39.13 11.09
C GLU A 18 -19.78 -40.50 11.76
N THR A 19 -19.64 -41.57 10.98
CA THR A 19 -19.63 -42.96 11.50
C THR A 19 -18.26 -43.48 11.90
N GLN A 20 -17.18 -42.99 11.28
CA GLN A 20 -15.81 -43.50 11.50
C GLN A 20 -14.82 -42.40 11.87
N ALA A 21 -14.69 -41.38 11.01
CA ALA A 21 -13.63 -40.37 11.18
C ALA A 21 -13.79 -39.56 12.47
N LYS A 22 -15.02 -39.15 12.80
CA LYS A 22 -15.37 -38.41 14.00
C LYS A 22 -15.00 -39.16 15.27
N VAL A 23 -15.35 -40.44 15.36
CA VAL A 23 -15.02 -41.30 16.50
C VAL A 23 -13.51 -41.41 16.67
N GLN A 24 -12.80 -41.63 15.56
CA GLN A 24 -11.33 -41.71 15.56
C GLN A 24 -10.68 -40.39 15.99
N LEU A 25 -11.18 -39.25 15.52
CA LEU A 25 -10.69 -37.93 15.91
C LEU A 25 -10.89 -37.67 17.41
N GLN A 26 -12.07 -37.97 17.95
CA GLN A 26 -12.35 -37.85 19.39
C GLN A 26 -11.42 -38.74 20.24
N GLN A 27 -11.11 -39.96 19.78
CA GLN A 27 -10.14 -40.82 20.44
C GLN A 27 -8.73 -40.24 20.40
N LEU A 28 -8.27 -39.74 19.24
CA LEU A 28 -6.96 -39.13 19.09
C LEU A 28 -6.81 -37.89 19.98
N PHE A 29 -7.85 -37.06 20.06
CA PHE A 29 -7.92 -35.86 20.89
C PHE A 29 -7.89 -36.16 22.39
N SER A 30 -8.55 -37.21 22.84
CA SER A 30 -8.61 -37.59 24.26
C SER A 30 -7.42 -38.44 24.73
N SER A 31 -6.65 -39.02 23.80
CA SER A 31 -5.48 -39.86 24.10
C SER A 31 -4.18 -39.23 23.58
N THR A 32 -3.77 -39.56 22.35
CA THR A 32 -2.48 -39.20 21.74
C THR A 32 -2.18 -37.71 21.76
N LEU A 33 -3.20 -36.87 21.55
CA LEU A 33 -3.04 -35.42 21.40
C LEU A 33 -3.51 -34.62 22.62
N LYS A 34 -3.79 -35.30 23.75
CA LYS A 34 -4.32 -34.68 24.97
C LYS A 34 -3.45 -33.53 25.50
N ALA A 35 -2.13 -33.66 25.39
CA ALA A 35 -1.16 -32.64 25.83
C ALA A 35 -0.73 -31.69 24.71
N GLY A 36 -1.39 -31.72 23.56
CA GLY A 36 -0.95 -31.05 22.34
C GLY A 36 -0.06 -31.94 21.46
N GLY A 37 -0.02 -31.63 20.17
CA GLY A 37 0.66 -32.42 19.16
C GLY A 37 0.25 -32.08 17.72
N ILE A 38 0.58 -32.97 16.79
CA ILE A 38 0.25 -32.80 15.36
C ILE A 38 -0.77 -33.87 14.95
N LEU A 39 -1.84 -33.46 14.28
CA LEU A 39 -2.78 -34.34 13.61
C LEU A 39 -2.50 -34.29 12.10
N TYR A 40 -1.88 -35.33 11.56
CA TYR A 40 -1.73 -35.46 10.11
C TYR A 40 -3.02 -35.98 9.48
N LEU A 41 -3.53 -35.23 8.51
CA LEU A 41 -4.69 -35.60 7.70
C LEU A 41 -4.17 -36.10 6.35
N GLY A 42 -4.21 -37.42 6.14
CA GLY A 42 -3.76 -38.05 4.90
C GLY A 42 -4.78 -37.84 3.79
N VAL A 43 -4.46 -36.97 2.84
CA VAL A 43 -5.36 -36.52 1.77
C VAL A 43 -4.77 -36.75 0.38
N ALA A 44 -5.62 -36.82 -0.64
CA ALA A 44 -5.18 -36.88 -2.04
C ALA A 44 -4.97 -35.50 -2.67
N SER A 45 -5.65 -34.46 -2.17
CA SER A 45 -5.50 -33.06 -2.63
C SER A 45 -5.67 -32.04 -1.50
N ASP A 46 -5.39 -30.76 -1.79
CA ASP A 46 -5.53 -29.67 -0.83
C ASP A 46 -6.98 -29.45 -0.41
N GLU A 47 -7.90 -29.48 -1.38
CA GLU A 47 -9.32 -29.20 -1.16
C GLU A 47 -9.97 -30.27 -0.27
N GLU A 48 -9.47 -31.49 -0.33
CA GLU A 48 -9.82 -32.55 0.62
C GLU A 48 -9.32 -32.24 2.03
N GLY A 49 -8.11 -31.70 2.15
CA GLY A 49 -7.57 -31.14 3.38
C GLY A 49 -8.47 -30.04 3.96
N SER A 50 -8.77 -29.00 3.18
CA SER A 50 -9.60 -27.86 3.61
C SER A 50 -10.97 -28.28 4.11
N PHE A 51 -11.59 -29.28 3.48
CA PHE A 51 -12.86 -29.79 4.00
C PHE A 51 -12.73 -30.54 5.31
N LEU A 52 -11.76 -31.44 5.44
CA LEU A 52 -11.56 -32.14 6.70
C LEU A 52 -11.31 -31.14 7.83
N LEU A 53 -10.52 -30.09 7.56
CA LEU A 53 -10.31 -28.98 8.49
C LEU A 53 -11.63 -28.28 8.85
N SER A 54 -12.47 -27.95 7.86
CA SER A 54 -13.78 -27.34 8.11
C SER A 54 -14.77 -28.23 8.87
N ARG A 55 -14.60 -29.56 8.78
CA ARG A 55 -15.39 -30.51 9.58
C ARG A 55 -14.84 -30.63 10.99
N ILE A 56 -13.51 -30.68 11.12
CA ILE A 56 -12.82 -30.66 12.41
C ILE A 56 -13.16 -29.41 13.20
N SER A 57 -13.29 -28.24 12.55
CA SER A 57 -13.66 -26.98 13.20
C SER A 57 -15.09 -26.96 13.77
N ARG A 58 -15.94 -27.93 13.40
CA ARG A 58 -17.35 -28.05 13.82
C ARG A 58 -17.64 -29.27 14.74
N LEU A 59 -16.60 -29.98 15.18
CA LEU A 59 -16.71 -31.16 16.05
C LEU A 59 -17.10 -30.85 17.51
N GLU A 60 -18.36 -31.06 17.88
CA GLU A 60 -18.78 -30.99 19.29
C GLU A 60 -18.68 -32.34 20.05
N PRO A 61 -18.35 -32.32 21.36
CA PRO A 61 -17.85 -31.17 22.14
C PRO A 61 -16.38 -30.88 21.80
N HIS A 62 -16.04 -29.61 21.62
CA HIS A 62 -14.68 -29.18 21.30
C HIS A 62 -13.80 -29.16 22.56
N PRO A 63 -12.67 -29.91 22.61
CA PRO A 63 -11.76 -29.88 23.76
C PRO A 63 -10.93 -28.59 23.88
N TRP A 64 -10.88 -27.72 22.86
CA TRP A 64 -10.03 -26.53 22.79
C TRP A 64 -10.83 -25.24 22.94
N GLN A 65 -10.23 -24.26 23.62
CA GLN A 65 -10.85 -22.98 23.92
C GLN A 65 -10.78 -21.99 22.74
N GLN A 66 -9.82 -22.17 21.83
CA GLN A 66 -9.54 -21.24 20.73
C GLN A 66 -9.25 -21.97 19.42
N PHE A 67 -9.65 -21.34 18.31
CA PHE A 67 -9.37 -21.79 16.95
C PHE A 67 -8.46 -20.79 16.25
N LYS A 68 -7.48 -21.31 15.50
CA LYS A 68 -6.64 -20.51 14.63
C LYS A 68 -6.51 -21.18 13.28
N GLU A 69 -7.00 -20.52 12.24
CA GLU A 69 -6.75 -20.92 10.86
C GLU A 69 -5.46 -20.25 10.38
N LEU A 70 -4.55 -21.07 9.85
CA LEU A 70 -3.33 -20.64 9.17
C LEU A 70 -3.43 -21.09 7.72
N GLN A 71 -3.27 -20.13 6.81
CA GLN A 71 -3.28 -20.41 5.38
C GLN A 71 -1.85 -20.54 4.88
N MET A 72 -1.53 -21.72 4.35
CA MET A 72 -0.27 -21.97 3.65
C MET A 72 -0.39 -21.46 2.22
N GLU A 73 0.51 -20.58 1.85
CA GLU A 73 0.67 -20.21 0.46
C GLU A 73 1.73 -21.10 -0.18
N TRP A 74 1.42 -21.64 -1.36
CA TRP A 74 2.35 -22.50 -2.10
C TRP A 74 3.66 -21.79 -2.45
N SER A 75 3.64 -20.46 -2.58
CA SER A 75 4.78 -19.60 -2.87
C SER A 75 5.80 -19.49 -1.73
N ASP A 76 5.36 -19.66 -0.48
CA ASP A 76 6.23 -19.56 0.70
C ASP A 76 5.80 -20.53 1.82
N PRO A 77 6.17 -21.81 1.70
CA PRO A 77 5.86 -22.80 2.73
C PRO A 77 6.62 -22.57 4.04
N TYR A 78 7.64 -21.70 4.08
CA TYR A 78 8.42 -21.42 5.29
C TYR A 78 7.77 -20.35 6.16
N LEU A 79 6.91 -19.49 5.59
CA LEU A 79 6.12 -18.52 6.34
C LEU A 79 5.26 -19.17 7.43
N PHE A 80 4.80 -20.41 7.21
CA PHE A 80 4.11 -21.20 8.23
C PHE A 80 4.92 -21.37 9.50
N TRP A 81 6.23 -21.57 9.36
CA TRP A 81 7.11 -21.70 10.52
C TRP A 81 7.11 -20.43 11.36
N GLU A 82 7.27 -19.28 10.69
CA GLU A 82 7.27 -17.97 11.31
C GLU A 82 5.91 -17.67 11.95
N GLN A 83 4.81 -17.99 11.28
CA GLN A 83 3.46 -17.80 11.81
C GLN A 83 3.17 -18.71 13.01
N MET A 84 3.60 -19.97 12.96
CA MET A 84 3.35 -20.94 14.02
C MET A 84 4.19 -20.66 15.26
N VAL A 85 5.51 -20.64 15.09
CA VAL A 85 6.46 -20.67 16.21
C VAL A 85 7.20 -19.34 16.36
N GLY A 86 7.16 -18.49 15.35
CA GLY A 86 7.99 -17.30 15.30
C GLY A 86 9.40 -17.61 14.79
N ASN A 87 10.24 -16.60 14.84
CA ASN A 87 11.67 -16.70 14.56
C ASN A 87 12.45 -16.08 15.74
N ALA A 88 13.75 -15.85 15.58
CA ALA A 88 14.56 -15.24 16.64
C ALA A 88 14.15 -13.79 16.98
N GLU A 89 13.38 -13.15 16.10
CA GLU A 89 13.02 -11.74 16.15
C GLU A 89 11.50 -11.50 16.37
N GLU A 90 10.65 -12.47 16.03
CA GLU A 90 9.18 -12.38 16.02
C GLU A 90 8.56 -13.57 16.76
N MET A 91 7.56 -13.35 17.62
CA MET A 91 6.76 -14.45 18.19
C MET A 91 5.69 -14.92 17.20
N GLY A 92 5.41 -16.22 17.18
CA GLY A 92 4.32 -16.79 16.39
C GLY A 92 2.95 -16.21 16.77
N ILE A 93 2.00 -16.26 15.84
CA ILE A 93 0.65 -15.69 15.99
C ILE A 93 -0.37 -16.65 16.63
N VAL A 94 0.10 -17.80 17.12
CA VAL A 94 -0.73 -18.86 17.69
C VAL A 94 -0.75 -18.75 19.21
N SER A 95 -1.91 -18.47 19.78
CA SER A 95 -2.12 -18.44 21.23
C SER A 95 -2.02 -19.84 21.85
N PRO A 96 -1.59 -20.00 23.12
CA PRO A 96 -1.66 -21.27 23.84
C PRO A 96 -3.09 -21.85 23.89
N ASN A 97 -3.22 -23.16 24.05
CA ASN A 97 -4.51 -23.90 24.11
C ASN A 97 -5.38 -23.78 22.83
N SER A 98 -4.74 -23.65 21.67
CA SER A 98 -5.43 -23.49 20.38
C SER A 98 -5.48 -24.79 19.56
N LEU A 99 -6.59 -24.99 18.85
CA LEU A 99 -6.63 -25.87 17.69
C LEU A 99 -6.22 -25.05 16.46
N VAL A 100 -5.10 -25.43 15.85
CA VAL A 100 -4.56 -24.80 14.66
C VAL A 100 -4.95 -25.62 13.43
N LEU A 101 -5.67 -24.99 12.50
CA LEU A 101 -6.10 -25.59 11.24
C LEU A 101 -5.23 -25.02 10.13
N VAL A 102 -4.45 -25.87 9.47
CA VAL A 102 -3.46 -25.42 8.48
C VAL A 102 -3.97 -25.70 7.07
N GLU A 103 -4.70 -24.75 6.49
CA GLU A 103 -5.14 -24.81 5.10
C GLU A 103 -3.94 -24.77 4.16
N GLY A 104 -3.95 -25.49 3.03
CA GLY A 104 -2.79 -25.57 2.14
C GLY A 104 -1.64 -26.41 2.70
N GLY A 105 -1.82 -27.13 3.82
CA GLY A 105 -0.79 -27.95 4.46
C GLY A 105 -0.08 -28.94 3.52
N CYS A 106 -0.78 -29.38 2.46
CA CYS A 106 -0.21 -30.29 1.47
C CYS A 106 0.93 -29.69 0.63
N PHE A 107 1.07 -28.35 0.63
CA PHE A 107 2.14 -27.63 -0.05
C PHE A 107 3.45 -27.66 0.74
N LEU A 108 3.44 -28.04 2.02
CA LEU A 108 4.65 -28.14 2.82
C LEU A 108 5.58 -29.23 2.25
N PRO A 109 6.86 -28.91 1.96
CA PRO A 109 7.82 -29.90 1.50
C PRO A 109 7.96 -31.06 2.49
N LEU A 110 8.00 -32.29 1.99
CA LEU A 110 8.18 -33.49 2.84
C LEU A 110 9.46 -33.38 3.69
N GLU A 111 10.54 -32.85 3.13
CA GLU A 111 11.80 -32.67 3.86
C GLU A 111 11.68 -31.65 4.98
N PHE A 112 10.90 -30.58 4.79
CA PHE A 112 10.59 -29.62 5.85
C PHE A 112 9.89 -30.32 7.02
N LEU A 113 8.84 -31.10 6.73
CA LEU A 113 8.11 -31.85 7.75
C LEU A 113 9.02 -32.85 8.48
N LYS A 114 9.86 -33.60 7.76
CA LYS A 114 10.81 -34.54 8.39
C LYS A 114 11.80 -33.85 9.33
N LEU A 115 12.35 -32.72 8.93
CA LEU A 115 13.35 -31.98 9.71
C LEU A 115 12.74 -31.31 10.94
N ARG A 116 11.48 -30.88 10.84
CA ARG A 116 10.87 -29.96 11.81
C ARG A 116 9.74 -30.56 12.64
N ALA A 117 9.19 -31.72 12.29
CA ALA A 117 8.06 -32.33 12.99
C ALA A 117 8.31 -32.51 14.49
N ASN A 118 9.49 -33.00 14.89
CA ASN A 118 9.81 -33.19 16.30
C ASN A 118 9.79 -31.87 17.09
N TRP A 119 10.28 -30.79 16.47
CA TRP A 119 10.29 -29.48 17.10
C TRP A 119 8.87 -28.91 17.20
N LEU A 120 8.07 -29.03 16.13
CA LEU A 120 6.65 -28.66 16.16
C LEU A 120 5.87 -29.43 17.22
N VAL A 121 6.13 -30.73 17.38
CA VAL A 121 5.51 -31.53 18.45
C VAL A 121 5.89 -30.98 19.83
N ASN A 122 7.15 -30.63 20.05
CA ASN A 122 7.60 -30.08 21.34
C ASN A 122 6.97 -28.71 21.61
N CYS A 123 6.92 -27.83 20.61
CA CYS A 123 6.24 -26.53 20.71
C CYS A 123 4.74 -26.71 20.97
N ALA A 124 4.09 -27.60 20.21
CA ALA A 124 2.68 -27.91 20.37
C ALA A 124 2.37 -28.46 21.77
N LYS A 125 3.25 -29.27 22.35
CA LYS A 125 3.12 -29.71 23.75
C LYS A 125 3.29 -28.57 24.74
N ALA A 126 4.34 -27.77 24.59
CA ALA A 126 4.63 -26.66 25.49
C ALA A 126 3.47 -25.65 25.56
N HIS A 127 2.87 -25.36 24.41
CA HIS A 127 1.78 -24.40 24.29
C HIS A 127 0.38 -25.04 24.24
N HIS A 128 0.28 -26.36 24.40
CA HIS A 128 -0.97 -27.13 24.32
C HIS A 128 -1.74 -26.89 23.01
N TRP A 129 -1.04 -26.81 21.89
CA TRP A 129 -1.62 -26.73 20.56
C TRP A 129 -1.95 -28.10 20.00
N ILE A 130 -3.06 -28.21 19.27
CA ILE A 130 -3.19 -29.27 18.27
C ILE A 130 -3.06 -28.65 16.89
N ILE A 131 -2.14 -29.17 16.09
CA ILE A 131 -1.92 -28.70 14.71
C ILE A 131 -2.53 -29.72 13.76
N ALA A 132 -3.70 -29.42 13.20
CA ALA A 132 -4.31 -30.22 12.15
C ALA A 132 -3.71 -29.84 10.79
N LEU A 133 -2.95 -30.77 10.22
CA LEU A 133 -2.15 -30.53 9.02
C LEU A 133 -2.48 -31.55 7.92
N PRO A 134 -3.10 -31.11 6.82
CA PRO A 134 -3.24 -31.90 5.60
C PRO A 134 -1.87 -32.26 5.01
N VAL A 135 -1.69 -33.54 4.68
CA VAL A 135 -0.48 -34.07 4.05
C VAL A 135 -0.88 -35.04 2.95
N LEU A 136 -0.22 -34.95 1.79
CA LEU A 136 -0.49 -35.86 0.69
C LEU A 136 -0.24 -37.32 1.09
N ASN A 137 -1.15 -38.22 0.71
CA ASN A 137 -1.08 -39.65 1.01
C ASN A 137 0.25 -40.29 0.55
N ARG A 138 0.83 -39.83 -0.58
CA ARG A 138 2.16 -40.26 -1.06
C ARG A 138 3.32 -39.90 -0.14
N HIS A 139 3.16 -38.86 0.68
CA HIS A 139 4.15 -38.39 1.66
C HIS A 139 3.93 -39.05 3.02
N PHE A 140 2.70 -39.49 3.30
CA PHE A 140 2.26 -40.01 4.59
C PHE A 140 3.04 -41.24 5.05
N SER A 141 3.35 -42.18 4.16
CA SER A 141 4.16 -43.37 4.49
C SER A 141 5.63 -43.07 4.77
N ARG A 142 6.11 -41.87 4.38
CA ARG A 142 7.50 -41.43 4.51
C ARG A 142 7.73 -40.53 5.72
N LEU A 143 6.67 -40.07 6.39
CA LEU A 143 6.75 -39.40 7.67
C LEU A 143 6.90 -40.47 8.76
N LYS A 144 8.12 -40.64 9.29
CA LYS A 144 8.38 -41.56 10.40
C LYS A 144 7.57 -41.10 11.63
N MET A 145 6.69 -41.95 12.12
CA MET A 145 5.82 -41.69 13.27
C MET A 145 6.51 -41.95 14.61
N THR A 146 7.74 -41.46 14.77
CA THR A 146 8.62 -41.89 15.87
C THR A 146 8.38 -41.19 17.21
N VAL A 147 7.27 -40.45 17.39
CA VAL A 147 7.04 -39.63 18.60
C VAL A 147 5.61 -39.76 19.14
N ASP A 148 5.50 -39.91 20.47
CA ASP A 148 4.28 -39.84 21.25
C ASP A 148 3.69 -38.41 21.22
N ALA A 149 2.93 -38.07 20.18
CA ALA A 149 2.02 -36.91 20.03
C ALA A 149 1.74 -36.58 18.56
N ILE A 150 1.78 -37.60 17.69
CA ILE A 150 1.36 -37.48 16.31
C ILE A 150 0.14 -38.39 16.11
N GLY A 151 -1.01 -37.78 15.89
CA GLY A 151 -2.24 -38.45 15.50
C GLY A 151 -2.35 -38.52 13.99
N THR A 152 -3.00 -39.56 13.47
CA THR A 152 -3.23 -39.71 12.02
C THR A 152 -4.66 -40.04 11.72
N LEU A 153 -5.25 -39.28 10.81
CA LEU A 153 -6.49 -39.64 10.13
C LEU A 153 -6.15 -39.82 8.66
N LYS A 154 -6.32 -41.03 8.12
CA LYS A 154 -6.11 -41.29 6.68
C LYS A 154 -7.47 -41.35 6.00
N VAL A 155 -7.65 -40.52 4.98
CA VAL A 155 -8.77 -40.74 4.05
C VAL A 155 -8.40 -41.89 3.12
N PRO A 156 -9.27 -42.91 2.96
CA PRO A 156 -9.08 -43.97 1.97
C PRO A 156 -8.90 -43.39 0.56
N PRO A 157 -7.84 -43.74 -0.18
CA PRO A 157 -7.63 -43.24 -1.54
C PRO A 157 -8.65 -43.83 -2.53
N LEU A 158 -8.92 -43.09 -3.60
CA LEU A 158 -9.83 -43.47 -4.71
C LEU A 158 -9.50 -44.81 -5.39
N GLN A 159 -8.29 -45.35 -5.16
CA GLN A 159 -7.74 -46.54 -5.82
C GLN A 159 -7.91 -47.87 -5.08
N THR A 160 -8.53 -47.89 -3.90
CA THR A 160 -8.81 -49.13 -3.14
C THR A 160 -10.33 -49.23 -3.01
N TYR A 161 -11.03 -50.11 -3.75
CA TYR A 161 -11.33 -51.47 -3.26
C TYR A 161 -11.80 -52.48 -4.34
N LEU A 162 -11.55 -52.29 -5.65
CA LEU A 162 -12.07 -53.21 -6.68
C LEU A 162 -11.06 -53.61 -7.76
N SER A 163 -11.36 -54.69 -8.50
CA SER A 163 -10.54 -55.23 -9.60
C SER A 163 -10.35 -54.20 -10.73
N LYS A 164 -9.24 -54.33 -11.48
CA LYS A 164 -8.79 -53.39 -12.52
C LYS A 164 -9.89 -53.02 -13.53
N GLU A 165 -10.71 -53.98 -13.96
CA GLU A 165 -11.82 -53.75 -14.91
C GLU A 165 -12.99 -52.96 -14.32
N ARG A 166 -13.32 -53.16 -13.03
CA ARG A 166 -14.38 -52.38 -12.37
C ARG A 166 -13.95 -50.95 -12.11
N LYS A 167 -12.66 -50.74 -11.80
CA LYS A 167 -12.05 -49.41 -11.63
C LYS A 167 -12.16 -48.55 -12.88
N ASP A 168 -11.84 -49.10 -14.04
CA ASP A 168 -11.86 -48.33 -15.30
C ASP A 168 -13.30 -47.98 -15.72
N LYS A 169 -14.25 -48.87 -15.44
CA LYS A 169 -15.68 -48.65 -15.72
C LYS A 169 -16.31 -47.60 -14.82
N GLU A 170 -16.11 -47.70 -13.49
CA GLU A 170 -16.61 -46.70 -12.54
C GLU A 170 -15.94 -45.34 -12.72
N ARG A 171 -14.64 -45.33 -13.02
CA ARG A 171 -13.91 -44.09 -13.31
C ARG A 171 -14.47 -43.39 -14.54
N LYS A 172 -14.64 -44.12 -15.65
CA LYS A 172 -15.24 -43.58 -16.87
C LYS A 172 -16.63 -42.99 -16.61
N GLU A 173 -17.43 -43.66 -15.78
CA GLU A 173 -18.76 -43.19 -15.41
C GLU A 173 -18.70 -41.90 -14.56
N ILE A 174 -17.78 -41.81 -13.60
CA ILE A 174 -17.58 -40.60 -12.79
C ILE A 174 -17.13 -39.41 -13.65
N ILE A 175 -16.17 -39.59 -14.55
CA ILE A 175 -15.71 -38.52 -15.45
C ILE A 175 -16.84 -38.06 -16.35
N LYS A 176 -17.60 -39.01 -16.91
CA LYS A 176 -18.76 -38.72 -17.75
C LYS A 176 -19.81 -37.91 -17.02
N GLN A 177 -20.20 -38.32 -15.80
CA GLN A 177 -21.18 -37.61 -14.98
C GLN A 177 -20.72 -36.19 -14.63
N LEU A 178 -19.42 -36.01 -14.33
CA LEU A 178 -18.87 -34.69 -14.01
C LEU A 178 -18.87 -33.73 -15.19
N VAL A 179 -18.49 -34.19 -16.38
CA VAL A 179 -18.55 -33.38 -17.60
C VAL A 179 -19.99 -32.98 -17.91
N GLN A 180 -20.93 -33.93 -17.82
CA GLN A 180 -22.36 -33.68 -18.05
C GLN A 180 -22.96 -32.70 -17.04
N GLN A 181 -22.54 -32.74 -15.78
CA GLN A 181 -23.00 -31.82 -14.73
C GLN A 181 -22.43 -30.42 -14.89
N SER A 182 -21.17 -30.30 -15.31
CA SER A 182 -20.44 -29.02 -15.32
C SER A 182 -20.70 -28.22 -16.59
N ALA A 183 -21.05 -28.88 -17.70
CA ALA A 183 -21.31 -28.23 -18.97
C ALA A 183 -22.45 -28.90 -19.74
N PRO A 184 -23.69 -28.85 -19.21
CA PRO A 184 -24.85 -29.50 -19.83
C PRO A 184 -25.22 -28.93 -21.21
N SER A 185 -24.74 -27.73 -21.53
CA SER A 185 -24.97 -27.04 -22.81
C SER A 185 -23.97 -27.38 -23.91
N LEU A 186 -22.89 -28.11 -23.62
CA LEU A 186 -21.94 -28.57 -24.64
C LEU A 186 -22.55 -29.69 -25.48
N GLU A 187 -22.22 -29.72 -26.77
CA GLU A 187 -22.60 -30.82 -27.66
C GLU A 187 -22.06 -32.16 -27.17
N GLU A 188 -22.85 -33.22 -27.33
CA GLU A 188 -22.53 -34.55 -26.79
C GLU A 188 -21.20 -35.10 -27.34
N GLU A 189 -20.87 -34.78 -28.60
CA GLU A 189 -19.60 -35.16 -29.23
C GLU A 189 -18.39 -34.49 -28.54
N ILE A 190 -18.51 -33.21 -28.20
CA ILE A 190 -17.46 -32.46 -27.48
C ILE A 190 -17.33 -32.97 -26.04
N GLN A 191 -18.45 -33.28 -25.38
CA GLN A 191 -18.43 -33.90 -24.05
C GLN A 191 -17.74 -35.28 -24.07
N GLN A 192 -18.04 -36.12 -25.07
CA GLN A 192 -17.41 -37.43 -25.21
C GLN A 192 -15.91 -37.31 -25.51
N TYR A 193 -15.50 -36.34 -26.31
CA TYR A 193 -14.10 -36.05 -26.60
C TYR A 193 -13.35 -35.57 -25.34
N LEU A 194 -13.92 -34.62 -24.59
CA LEU A 194 -13.37 -34.16 -23.32
C LEU A 194 -13.24 -35.29 -22.30
N VAL A 195 -14.25 -36.16 -22.15
CA VAL A 195 -14.19 -37.34 -21.26
C VAL A 195 -13.03 -38.27 -21.64
N LYS A 196 -12.81 -38.50 -22.94
CA LYS A 196 -11.72 -39.33 -23.44
C LYS A 196 -10.36 -38.73 -23.10
N GLU A 197 -10.12 -37.46 -23.44
CA GLU A 197 -8.85 -36.78 -23.18
C GLU A 197 -8.55 -36.70 -21.67
N LEU A 198 -9.57 -36.47 -20.83
CA LEU A 198 -9.43 -36.49 -19.37
C LEU A 198 -9.15 -37.89 -18.80
N LEU A 199 -9.67 -38.96 -19.42
CA LEU A 199 -9.34 -40.34 -19.04
C LEU A 199 -7.88 -40.66 -19.37
N ASP A 200 -7.43 -40.28 -20.57
CA ASP A 200 -6.08 -40.52 -21.08
C ASP A 200 -5.04 -39.72 -20.28
N ALA A 201 -5.35 -38.48 -19.89
CA ALA A 201 -4.51 -37.63 -19.03
C ALA A 201 -4.42 -38.09 -17.57
N ASN A 202 -5.25 -39.07 -17.18
CA ASN A 202 -5.17 -39.79 -15.91
C ASN A 202 -5.08 -38.90 -14.64
N PRO A 203 -6.07 -38.01 -14.38
CA PRO A 203 -6.04 -37.11 -13.24
C PRO A 203 -5.96 -37.88 -11.92
N THR A 204 -5.10 -37.41 -11.03
CA THR A 204 -4.78 -38.05 -9.74
C THR A 204 -5.79 -37.74 -8.64
N SER A 205 -6.66 -36.75 -8.83
CA SER A 205 -7.77 -36.41 -7.94
C SER A 205 -8.99 -35.93 -8.73
N ARG A 206 -10.19 -36.06 -8.13
CA ARG A 206 -11.43 -35.52 -8.72
C ARG A 206 -11.41 -33.99 -8.81
N THR A 207 -10.70 -33.30 -7.91
CA THR A 207 -10.55 -31.84 -7.98
C THR A 207 -9.69 -31.40 -9.15
N LEU A 208 -8.57 -32.09 -9.39
CA LEU A 208 -7.73 -31.84 -10.55
C LEU A 208 -8.52 -32.05 -11.84
N LEU A 209 -9.29 -33.15 -11.90
CA LEU A 209 -10.23 -33.42 -12.98
C LEU A 209 -11.27 -32.29 -13.14
N GLN A 210 -11.88 -31.83 -12.06
CA GLN A 210 -12.88 -30.76 -12.08
C GLN A 210 -12.30 -29.42 -12.52
N ASN A 211 -11.09 -29.07 -12.07
CA ASN A 211 -10.40 -27.85 -12.48
C ASN A 211 -10.07 -27.88 -13.98
N TRP A 212 -9.67 -29.04 -14.51
CA TRP A 212 -9.49 -29.22 -15.95
C TRP A 212 -10.82 -29.09 -16.69
N ILE A 213 -11.88 -29.76 -16.23
CA ILE A 213 -13.23 -29.61 -16.82
C ILE A 213 -13.62 -28.14 -16.85
N ASN A 214 -13.57 -27.45 -15.70
CA ASN A 214 -13.94 -26.03 -15.59
C ASN A 214 -13.11 -25.16 -16.53
N PHE A 215 -11.79 -25.40 -16.62
CA PHE A 215 -10.89 -24.67 -17.52
C PHE A 215 -11.31 -24.78 -18.98
N TYR A 216 -11.62 -25.99 -19.46
CA TYR A 216 -12.04 -26.21 -20.85
C TYR A 216 -13.45 -25.70 -21.10
N THR A 217 -14.37 -25.90 -20.16
CA THR A 217 -15.78 -25.52 -20.30
C THR A 217 -16.02 -24.02 -20.14
N SER A 218 -15.06 -23.27 -19.59
CA SER A 218 -15.11 -21.81 -19.46
C SER A 218 -14.58 -21.07 -20.68
N GLN A 219 -14.02 -21.76 -21.68
CA GLN A 219 -13.54 -21.12 -22.91
C GLN A 219 -14.67 -20.91 -23.91
N GLU A 220 -14.56 -19.87 -24.74
CA GLU A 220 -15.52 -19.59 -25.81
C GLU A 220 -15.62 -20.75 -26.81
N ASP A 221 -14.49 -21.40 -27.14
CA ASP A 221 -14.43 -22.62 -27.95
C ASP A 221 -13.66 -23.73 -27.21
N CYS A 222 -14.42 -24.62 -26.57
CA CYS A 222 -13.90 -25.76 -25.81
C CYS A 222 -13.15 -26.76 -26.71
N LEU A 223 -13.65 -27.01 -27.94
CA LEU A 223 -13.07 -28.00 -28.84
C LEU A 223 -11.74 -27.50 -29.42
N GLN A 224 -11.67 -26.24 -29.82
CA GLN A 224 -10.42 -25.62 -30.25
C GLN A 224 -9.38 -25.63 -29.13
N THR A 225 -9.78 -25.27 -27.90
CA THR A 225 -8.87 -25.27 -26.75
C THR A 225 -8.35 -26.67 -26.43
N LEU A 226 -9.19 -27.70 -26.50
CA LEU A 226 -8.77 -29.10 -26.27
C LEU A 226 -7.74 -29.57 -27.31
N ASN A 227 -7.86 -29.12 -28.55
CA ASN A 227 -6.92 -29.47 -29.62
C ASN A 227 -5.58 -28.71 -29.49
N GLU A 228 -5.61 -27.46 -29.02
CA GLU A 228 -4.43 -26.63 -28.85
C GLU A 228 -3.68 -26.94 -27.54
N GLU A 229 -4.41 -27.31 -26.48
CA GLU A 229 -3.87 -27.53 -25.14
C GLU A 229 -4.53 -28.75 -24.46
N PRO A 230 -4.11 -29.99 -24.79
CA PRO A 230 -4.67 -31.20 -24.17
C PRO A 230 -4.31 -31.29 -22.67
N PRO A 231 -5.10 -32.01 -21.85
CA PRO A 231 -4.83 -32.07 -20.42
C PRO A 231 -3.50 -32.80 -20.12
N PRO A 232 -2.70 -32.34 -19.12
CA PRO A 232 -2.94 -31.21 -18.23
C PRO A 232 -2.68 -29.85 -18.92
N PRO A 233 -3.60 -28.87 -18.82
CA PRO A 233 -3.34 -27.53 -19.34
C PRO A 233 -2.19 -26.87 -18.56
N ARG A 234 -1.40 -26.05 -19.25
CA ARG A 234 -0.36 -25.23 -18.63
C ARG A 234 -1.05 -24.13 -17.83
N LEU A 235 -1.41 -24.45 -16.58
CA LEU A 235 -1.63 -23.41 -15.57
C LEU A 235 -0.34 -22.59 -15.54
N LYS A 236 -0.35 -21.37 -16.09
CA LYS A 236 0.79 -20.45 -16.03
C LYS A 236 1.12 -20.27 -14.56
N GLY A 237 2.11 -21.03 -14.09
CA GLY A 237 2.67 -20.85 -12.77
C GLY A 237 3.15 -19.42 -12.72
N ARG A 238 2.46 -18.59 -11.92
CA ARG A 238 2.94 -17.24 -11.64
C ARG A 238 4.38 -17.38 -11.15
N PRO A 239 5.32 -16.54 -11.62
CA PRO A 239 6.66 -16.52 -11.06
C PRO A 239 6.52 -16.39 -9.54
N VAL A 240 7.15 -17.31 -8.81
CA VAL A 240 7.18 -17.28 -7.35
C VAL A 240 7.99 -16.05 -6.96
N ILE A 241 7.30 -14.96 -6.62
CA ILE A 241 7.93 -13.80 -6.01
C ILE A 241 8.16 -14.16 -4.55
N VAL A 242 9.39 -14.56 -4.22
CA VAL A 242 9.80 -14.74 -2.83
C VAL A 242 9.86 -13.35 -2.18
N PRO A 243 9.02 -13.05 -1.17
CA PRO A 243 9.05 -11.76 -0.52
C PRO A 243 10.40 -11.56 0.19
N PRO A 244 11.02 -10.38 0.11
CA PRO A 244 12.29 -10.13 0.77
C PRO A 244 12.12 -10.18 2.29
N THR A 245 13.19 -10.62 2.96
CA THR A 245 13.29 -10.65 4.42
C THR A 245 13.41 -9.24 5.00
N ARG A 246 13.09 -9.09 6.29
CA ARG A 246 13.27 -7.83 7.04
C ARG A 246 14.71 -7.30 6.95
N GLN A 247 15.70 -8.19 7.07
CA GLN A 247 17.11 -7.82 7.02
C GLN A 247 17.52 -7.34 5.61
N GLU A 248 17.02 -7.97 4.55
CA GLU A 248 17.25 -7.52 3.17
C GLU A 248 16.62 -6.15 2.92
N LEU A 249 15.35 -5.95 3.35
CA LEU A 249 14.66 -4.66 3.25
C LEU A 249 15.42 -3.56 4.01
N LYS A 250 15.86 -3.86 5.24
CA LYS A 250 16.64 -2.94 6.07
C LYS A 250 17.97 -2.58 5.41
N ALA A 251 18.72 -3.56 4.93
CA ALA A 251 20.00 -3.31 4.26
C ALA A 251 19.85 -2.45 3.01
N ARG A 252 18.79 -2.68 2.21
CA ARG A 252 18.48 -1.87 1.02
C ARG A 252 18.10 -0.44 1.40
N PHE A 253 17.25 -0.28 2.42
CA PHE A 253 16.85 1.05 2.93
C PHE A 253 18.05 1.83 3.47
N ASP A 254 18.89 1.19 4.29
CA ASP A 254 20.11 1.81 4.84
C ASP A 254 21.09 2.20 3.73
N THR A 255 21.19 1.40 2.66
CA THR A 255 22.00 1.72 1.47
C THR A 255 21.49 2.97 0.76
N ALA A 256 20.18 3.08 0.53
CA ALA A 256 19.58 4.25 -0.08
C ALA A 256 19.75 5.50 0.81
N GLN A 257 19.58 5.36 2.12
CA GLN A 257 19.82 6.45 3.08
C GLN A 257 21.29 6.89 3.11
N ALA A 258 22.25 5.96 2.97
CA ALA A 258 23.67 6.29 2.88
C ALA A 258 23.98 7.13 1.63
N LYS A 259 23.38 6.79 0.48
CA LYS A 259 23.50 7.59 -0.76
C LYS A 259 22.93 9.00 -0.57
N LEU A 260 21.80 9.13 0.13
CA LEU A 260 21.18 10.42 0.44
C LEU A 260 22.08 11.28 1.33
N ASN A 261 22.67 10.67 2.37
CA ASN A 261 23.60 11.35 3.26
C ASN A 261 24.86 11.81 2.51
N GLN A 262 25.36 11.01 1.56
CA GLN A 262 26.48 11.40 0.69
C GLN A 262 26.10 12.59 -0.20
N ALA A 263 24.94 12.54 -0.86
CA ALA A 263 24.44 13.63 -1.70
C ALA A 263 24.28 14.92 -0.88
N ASN A 264 23.76 14.82 0.34
CA ASN A 264 23.59 15.96 1.25
C ASN A 264 24.94 16.61 1.62
N ARG A 265 25.99 15.82 1.89
CA ARG A 265 27.33 16.34 2.18
C ARG A 265 27.91 17.09 0.98
N LEU A 266 27.94 16.45 -0.19
CA LEU A 266 28.47 17.06 -1.42
C LEU A 266 27.72 18.35 -1.78
N PHE A 267 26.40 18.34 -1.64
CA PHE A 267 25.57 19.52 -1.88
C PHE A 267 25.87 20.64 -0.89
N LYS A 268 26.03 20.32 0.40
CA LYS A 268 26.39 21.28 1.44
C LYS A 268 27.77 21.88 1.23
N ASP A 269 28.74 21.09 0.77
CA ASP A 269 30.07 21.59 0.42
C ASP A 269 30.00 22.55 -0.79
N TRP A 270 29.12 22.28 -1.75
CA TRP A 270 28.93 23.12 -2.93
C TRP A 270 28.21 24.44 -2.64
N LEU A 271 27.10 24.41 -1.89
CA LEU A 271 26.19 25.55 -1.72
C LEU A 271 26.16 26.14 -0.30
N SER A 272 26.90 25.56 0.65
CA SER A 272 26.99 25.99 2.06
C SER A 272 25.68 25.91 2.86
N TYR A 273 24.69 25.15 2.37
CA TYR A 273 23.46 24.81 3.11
C TYR A 273 23.04 23.38 2.77
N PRO A 274 22.30 22.68 3.65
CA PRO A 274 22.01 21.28 3.45
C PRO A 274 20.94 21.05 2.36
N LEU A 275 21.02 19.89 1.70
CA LEU A 275 20.04 19.40 0.72
C LEU A 275 18.71 19.03 1.39
N ILE A 276 18.81 18.44 2.59
CA ILE A 276 17.71 18.01 3.46
C ILE A 276 17.99 18.46 4.90
N HIS A 277 16.96 18.77 5.67
CA HIS A 277 17.13 19.03 7.11
C HIS A 277 17.39 17.73 7.88
N GLU A 278 18.26 17.80 8.89
CA GLU A 278 18.40 16.72 9.88
C GLU A 278 17.11 16.66 10.71
N PHE A 279 16.41 15.54 10.64
CA PHE A 279 15.23 15.28 11.45
C PHE A 279 15.59 14.35 12.61
N GLU A 280 14.88 14.48 13.74
CA GLU A 280 15.00 13.49 14.81
C GLU A 280 14.61 12.11 14.28
N PRO A 281 15.37 11.05 14.59
CA PRO A 281 15.06 9.72 14.09
C PRO A 281 13.68 9.29 14.57
N LEU A 282 12.75 9.08 13.63
CA LEU A 282 11.38 8.58 13.87
C LEU A 282 11.33 7.11 14.37
N GLY A 283 12.47 6.54 14.76
CA GLY A 283 12.65 5.14 15.12
C GLY A 283 13.16 4.27 13.96
N ASP A 284 13.46 3.00 14.25
CA ASP A 284 13.79 2.02 13.22
C ASP A 284 12.53 1.71 12.39
N PRO A 285 12.50 1.98 11.07
CA PRO A 285 11.34 1.67 10.22
C PRO A 285 10.95 0.20 10.27
N PHE A 286 11.93 -0.67 10.53
CA PHE A 286 11.73 -2.10 10.60
C PHE A 286 11.55 -2.60 12.03
N GLY A 287 11.42 -1.74 13.05
CA GLY A 287 11.39 -2.14 14.46
C GLY A 287 10.17 -2.96 14.91
N SER A 288 9.08 -2.92 14.15
CA SER A 288 7.84 -3.68 14.40
C SER A 288 7.97 -5.16 13.99
N ALA A 289 7.11 -6.04 14.52
CA ALA A 289 6.94 -7.42 14.01
C ALA A 289 5.94 -7.52 12.84
N GLU A 290 5.20 -6.45 12.55
CA GLU A 290 4.16 -6.43 11.51
C GLU A 290 4.65 -5.73 10.22
N PRO A 291 4.67 -6.43 9.06
CA PRO A 291 5.13 -5.87 7.78
C PRO A 291 4.35 -4.64 7.29
N SER A 292 3.07 -4.55 7.61
CA SER A 292 2.26 -3.36 7.31
C SER A 292 2.80 -2.13 8.03
N HIS A 293 3.26 -2.28 9.27
CA HIS A 293 3.87 -1.18 10.02
C HIS A 293 5.20 -0.76 9.40
N TRP A 294 6.02 -1.69 8.87
CA TRP A 294 7.24 -1.33 8.15
C TRP A 294 6.92 -0.43 6.97
N PHE A 295 5.94 -0.82 6.16
CA PHE A 295 5.49 -0.04 5.02
C PHE A 295 5.04 1.37 5.45
N THR A 296 4.17 1.46 6.46
CA THR A 296 3.67 2.74 6.97
C THR A 296 4.78 3.62 7.55
N MET A 297 5.75 3.04 8.26
CA MET A 297 6.89 3.76 8.82
C MET A 297 7.81 4.27 7.72
N VAL A 298 8.12 3.45 6.72
CA VAL A 298 8.90 3.86 5.54
C VAL A 298 8.20 5.00 4.80
N VAL A 299 6.90 4.90 4.52
CA VAL A 299 6.12 5.99 3.90
C VAL A 299 6.19 7.26 4.74
N SER A 300 6.04 7.14 6.06
CA SER A 300 6.05 8.31 6.97
C SER A 300 7.42 8.97 7.03
N ILE A 301 8.49 8.19 7.15
CA ILE A 301 9.88 8.68 7.13
C ILE A 301 10.17 9.39 5.81
N LEU A 302 9.87 8.74 4.67
CA LEU A 302 10.12 9.33 3.35
C LEU A 302 9.29 10.60 3.14
N TYR A 303 8.04 10.63 3.60
CA TYR A 303 7.21 11.81 3.49
C TYR A 303 7.74 12.96 4.36
N CYS A 304 8.00 12.73 5.64
CA CYS A 304 8.47 13.77 6.56
C CYS A 304 9.87 14.26 6.19
N HIS A 305 10.77 13.37 5.75
CA HIS A 305 12.14 13.75 5.40
C HIS A 305 12.26 14.42 4.02
N LEU A 306 11.43 14.03 3.05
CA LEU A 306 11.63 14.40 1.64
C LEU A 306 10.51 15.26 1.05
N ILE A 307 9.34 15.34 1.69
CA ILE A 307 8.12 15.94 1.09
C ILE A 307 7.47 16.99 2.00
N GLU A 308 7.47 16.81 3.32
CA GLU A 308 6.82 17.75 4.22
C GLU A 308 7.51 19.14 4.21
N LYS A 309 6.67 20.18 4.19
CA LYS A 309 6.90 21.54 3.66
C LYS A 309 7.96 22.41 4.33
N GLU A 310 8.73 21.89 5.28
CA GLU A 310 9.87 22.59 5.90
C GLU A 310 11.20 21.85 5.70
N ALA A 311 11.18 20.61 5.19
CA ALA A 311 12.37 19.82 4.90
C ALA A 311 13.01 20.15 3.53
N ASP A 312 12.32 20.94 2.68
CA ASP A 312 12.56 20.97 1.25
C ASP A 312 13.05 22.35 0.76
N PHE A 313 14.35 22.64 0.95
CA PHE A 313 14.96 23.80 0.28
C PHE A 313 15.58 23.42 -1.09
N ALA A 314 16.05 22.17 -1.26
CA ALA A 314 16.73 21.79 -2.50
C ALA A 314 16.51 20.33 -2.98
N PHE A 315 16.05 19.39 -2.15
CA PHE A 315 15.91 17.98 -2.54
C PHE A 315 14.99 17.79 -3.77
N ALA A 316 13.72 18.18 -3.68
CA ALA A 316 12.80 18.01 -4.80
C ALA A 316 13.15 18.88 -6.03
N PRO A 317 13.62 20.13 -5.90
CA PRO A 317 14.17 20.89 -7.02
C PRO A 317 15.37 20.22 -7.71
N MET A 318 16.28 19.60 -6.95
CA MET A 318 17.49 18.98 -7.48
C MET A 318 17.22 17.74 -8.33
N THR A 319 16.19 16.97 -7.99
CA THR A 319 15.78 15.80 -8.80
C THR A 319 15.22 16.12 -10.19
N LYS A 320 15.11 17.40 -10.55
CA LYS A 320 14.78 17.83 -11.92
C LYS A 320 15.99 17.89 -12.84
N TYR A 321 17.21 17.71 -12.33
CA TYR A 321 18.42 17.85 -13.11
C TYR A 321 19.08 16.49 -13.32
N LYS A 322 19.53 16.26 -14.55
CA LYS A 322 20.39 15.14 -14.92
C LYS A 322 21.56 15.71 -15.72
N VAL A 323 22.76 15.17 -15.53
CA VAL A 323 23.89 15.49 -16.40
C VAL A 323 24.07 14.37 -17.42
N GLU A 324 24.08 14.73 -18.69
CA GLU A 324 24.22 13.82 -19.82
C GLU A 324 25.16 14.46 -20.84
N ASP A 325 26.22 13.74 -21.23
CA ASP A 325 27.30 14.24 -22.10
C ASP A 325 27.96 15.54 -21.58
N GLY A 326 28.10 15.66 -20.26
CA GLY A 326 28.70 16.83 -19.61
C GLY A 326 27.79 18.07 -19.57
N LYS A 327 26.55 17.98 -20.08
CA LYS A 327 25.57 19.07 -20.06
C LYS A 327 24.44 18.79 -19.08
N ILE A 328 23.98 19.82 -18.40
CA ILE A 328 22.82 19.74 -17.50
C ILE A 328 21.54 19.76 -18.34
N LYS A 329 20.68 18.77 -18.14
CA LYS A 329 19.34 18.68 -18.73
C LYS A 329 18.29 18.72 -17.62
N SER A 330 17.17 19.36 -17.92
CA SER A 330 15.97 19.23 -17.08
C SER A 330 15.24 17.94 -17.45
N ILE A 331 14.91 17.14 -16.45
CA ILE A 331 14.11 15.92 -16.57
C ILE A 331 12.80 16.06 -15.80
N GLU A 332 11.85 15.18 -16.10
CA GLU A 332 10.63 15.07 -15.31
C GLU A 332 10.97 14.56 -13.90
N LYS A 333 10.20 15.03 -12.91
CA LYS A 333 10.39 14.57 -11.52
C LYS A 333 10.07 13.06 -11.43
N PRO A 334 10.84 12.29 -10.65
CA PRO A 334 10.52 10.90 -10.35
C PRO A 334 9.07 10.72 -9.84
N LEU A 335 8.38 9.68 -10.33
CA LEU A 335 7.02 9.35 -9.89
C LEU A 335 6.94 9.05 -8.39
N PHE A 336 8.06 8.61 -7.80
CA PHE A 336 8.27 8.39 -6.37
C PHE A 336 7.60 9.44 -5.47
N TYR A 337 7.76 10.74 -5.76
CA TYR A 337 7.17 11.82 -4.96
C TYR A 337 5.64 11.78 -4.94
N LYS A 338 5.05 11.52 -6.11
CA LYS A 338 3.61 11.38 -6.25
C LYS A 338 3.14 10.12 -5.51
N THR A 339 3.86 9.01 -5.63
CA THR A 339 3.59 7.75 -4.93
C THR A 339 3.58 7.95 -3.41
N VAL A 340 4.68 8.44 -2.82
CA VAL A 340 4.79 8.66 -1.36
C VAL A 340 3.74 9.65 -0.87
N GLY A 341 3.52 10.75 -1.61
CA GLY A 341 2.50 11.74 -1.24
C GLY A 341 1.09 11.13 -1.17
N ARG A 342 0.68 10.38 -2.20
CA ARG A 342 -0.65 9.74 -2.24
C ARG A 342 -0.78 8.62 -1.22
N LEU A 343 0.25 7.78 -1.05
CA LEU A 343 0.30 6.76 0.00
C LEU A 343 0.14 7.38 1.39
N ARG A 344 0.89 8.46 1.67
CA ARG A 344 0.79 9.15 2.96
C ARG A 344 -0.63 9.66 3.20
N THR A 345 -1.22 10.35 2.23
CA THR A 345 -2.59 10.90 2.36
C THR A 345 -3.59 9.79 2.68
N THR A 346 -3.52 8.64 2.00
CA THR A 346 -4.43 7.51 2.27
C THR A 346 -4.27 6.90 3.66
N MET A 347 -3.09 6.97 4.26
CA MET A 347 -2.82 6.39 5.59
C MET A 347 -3.15 7.34 6.74
N GLN A 348 -3.22 8.64 6.48
CA GLN A 348 -3.19 9.67 7.52
C GLN A 348 -4.48 10.48 7.62
N HIS A 349 -5.25 10.57 6.53
CA HIS A 349 -6.50 11.31 6.48
C HIS A 349 -7.67 10.36 6.27
N GLY A 350 -8.79 10.64 6.93
CA GLY A 350 -10.08 10.08 6.53
C GLY A 350 -10.46 10.68 5.19
N LEU A 351 -10.12 10.00 4.09
CA LEU A 351 -10.49 10.43 2.74
C LEU A 351 -12.01 10.41 2.61
N THR A 352 -12.58 11.51 2.14
CA THR A 352 -14.02 11.63 1.91
C THR A 352 -14.30 11.23 0.47
N VAL A 353 -14.90 10.06 0.27
CA VAL A 353 -15.17 9.46 -1.05
C VAL A 353 -16.04 10.35 -1.96
N GLY A 354 -16.67 11.40 -1.43
CA GLY A 354 -17.43 12.41 -2.18
C GLY A 354 -16.61 13.53 -2.84
N GLU A 355 -15.32 13.70 -2.50
CA GLU A 355 -14.45 14.71 -3.10
C GLU A 355 -13.61 14.13 -4.27
N GLU A 356 -13.59 14.83 -5.41
CA GLU A 356 -12.93 14.37 -6.64
C GLU A 356 -11.42 14.09 -6.44
N GLY A 357 -10.74 14.91 -5.62
CA GLY A 357 -9.32 14.74 -5.30
C GLY A 357 -9.01 13.50 -4.43
N ASP A 358 -9.95 13.10 -3.58
CA ASP A 358 -9.82 11.94 -2.71
C ASP A 358 -10.06 10.64 -3.50
N SER A 359 -11.00 10.65 -4.43
CA SER A 359 -11.25 9.54 -5.36
C SER A 359 -10.04 9.26 -6.26
N ASP A 360 -9.45 10.31 -6.87
CA ASP A 360 -8.23 10.20 -7.68
C ASP A 360 -7.05 9.66 -6.84
N THR A 361 -6.94 10.10 -5.57
CA THR A 361 -5.92 9.58 -4.65
C THR A 361 -6.07 8.09 -4.42
N MET A 362 -7.30 7.63 -4.19
CA MET A 362 -7.55 6.22 -3.92
C MET A 362 -7.38 5.34 -5.15
N GLN A 363 -7.81 5.81 -6.31
CA GLN A 363 -7.61 5.10 -7.56
C GLN A 363 -6.11 4.94 -7.85
N TRP A 364 -5.32 6.01 -7.69
CA TRP A 364 -3.87 5.96 -7.88
C TRP A 364 -3.20 4.92 -6.99
N VAL A 365 -3.49 4.91 -5.69
CA VAL A 365 -2.90 3.95 -4.75
C VAL A 365 -3.33 2.52 -5.05
N LYS A 366 -4.60 2.29 -5.39
CA LYS A 366 -5.08 0.95 -5.80
C LYS A 366 -4.40 0.46 -7.08
N SER A 367 -4.19 1.36 -8.05
CA SER A 367 -3.46 1.04 -9.28
C SER A 367 -2.00 0.71 -8.98
N TRP A 368 -1.35 1.46 -8.09
CA TRP A 368 0.02 1.18 -7.68
C TRP A 368 0.12 -0.19 -6.96
N TYR A 369 -0.80 -0.52 -6.05
CA TYR A 369 -0.86 -1.87 -5.47
C TYR A 369 -1.04 -2.94 -6.54
N PHE A 370 -2.03 -2.78 -7.41
CA PHE A 370 -2.30 -3.76 -8.45
C PHE A 370 -1.09 -3.99 -9.38
N GLU A 371 -0.33 -2.94 -9.69
CA GLU A 371 0.89 -3.06 -10.50
C GLU A 371 1.98 -3.91 -9.81
N LYS A 372 2.12 -3.81 -8.48
CA LYS A 372 3.19 -4.49 -7.74
C LYS A 372 2.82 -5.88 -7.24
N ILE A 373 1.53 -6.11 -6.95
CA ILE A 373 1.06 -7.34 -6.28
C ILE A 373 -0.17 -7.98 -6.96
N GLU A 374 -0.61 -7.49 -8.12
CA GLU A 374 -1.80 -7.97 -8.86
C GLU A 374 -3.12 -7.92 -8.06
N GLU A 375 -3.13 -7.24 -6.91
CA GLU A 375 -4.29 -7.05 -6.05
C GLU A 375 -4.40 -5.57 -5.63
N SER A 376 -5.63 -5.05 -5.55
CA SER A 376 -5.89 -3.68 -5.09
C SER A 376 -5.99 -3.56 -3.56
N SER A 377 -6.02 -4.69 -2.85
CA SER A 377 -6.15 -4.77 -1.39
C SER A 377 -5.02 -5.65 -0.84
N PRO A 378 -3.96 -5.07 -0.26
CA PRO A 378 -2.80 -5.83 0.19
C PRO A 378 -3.12 -6.78 1.35
N LYS A 379 -2.50 -7.96 1.33
CA LYS A 379 -2.51 -8.98 2.39
C LYS A 379 -1.20 -8.89 3.18
N ARG A 380 -1.05 -9.65 4.27
CA ARG A 380 0.14 -9.59 5.14
C ARG A 380 1.46 -9.77 4.37
N HIS A 381 1.55 -10.76 3.48
CA HIS A 381 2.75 -11.04 2.70
C HIS A 381 3.02 -9.98 1.62
N HIS A 382 1.96 -9.38 1.06
CA HIS A 382 2.08 -8.30 0.07
C HIS A 382 2.83 -7.09 0.61
N TRP A 383 2.70 -6.77 1.90
CA TRP A 383 3.39 -5.61 2.50
C TRP A 383 4.91 -5.67 2.38
N ARG A 384 5.53 -6.87 2.40
CA ARG A 384 6.98 -7.02 2.19
C ARG A 384 7.36 -6.64 0.75
N ILE A 385 6.56 -7.07 -0.24
CA ILE A 385 6.75 -6.74 -1.67
C ILE A 385 6.52 -5.24 -1.94
N LEU A 386 5.46 -4.67 -1.36
CA LEU A 386 5.16 -3.24 -1.49
C LEU A 386 6.24 -2.38 -0.82
N THR A 387 6.73 -2.79 0.34
CA THR A 387 7.86 -2.12 1.01
C THR A 387 9.10 -2.16 0.14
N ASP A 388 9.44 -3.32 -0.44
CA ASP A 388 10.58 -3.44 -1.34
C ASP A 388 10.44 -2.54 -2.57
N SER A 389 9.26 -2.55 -3.20
CA SER A 389 8.97 -1.71 -4.37
C SER A 389 9.15 -0.22 -4.05
N LEU A 390 8.68 0.22 -2.88
CA LEU A 390 8.87 1.59 -2.44
C LEU A 390 10.34 1.94 -2.16
N ILE A 391 11.10 1.02 -1.57
CA ILE A 391 12.54 1.19 -1.33
C ILE A 391 13.30 1.26 -2.66
N GLN A 392 12.93 0.47 -3.66
CA GLN A 392 13.53 0.53 -5.00
C GLN A 392 13.26 1.87 -5.67
N GLU A 393 12.02 2.39 -5.61
CA GLU A 393 11.69 3.73 -6.12
C GLU A 393 12.49 4.82 -5.40
N TYR A 394 12.65 4.70 -4.07
CA TYR A 394 13.47 5.60 -3.26
C TYR A 394 14.97 5.54 -3.65
N ASP A 395 15.53 4.34 -3.76
CA ASP A 395 16.93 4.14 -4.13
C ASP A 395 17.24 4.69 -5.52
N GLN A 396 16.33 4.51 -6.48
CA GLN A 396 16.44 5.09 -7.81
C GLN A 396 16.46 6.63 -7.75
N ALA A 397 15.52 7.24 -7.01
CA ALA A 397 15.43 8.69 -6.88
C ALA A 397 16.70 9.29 -6.24
N VAL A 398 17.21 8.65 -5.18
CA VAL A 398 18.42 9.11 -4.48
C VAL A 398 19.68 8.86 -5.31
N SER A 399 19.76 7.74 -6.05
CA SER A 399 20.91 7.48 -6.93
C SER A 399 21.01 8.52 -8.05
N GLN A 400 19.87 8.90 -8.65
CA GLN A 400 19.80 9.98 -9.63
C GLN A 400 20.23 11.33 -9.03
N LEU A 401 19.77 11.63 -7.82
CA LEU A 401 20.14 12.85 -7.10
C LEU A 401 21.64 12.92 -6.81
N LEU A 402 22.21 11.84 -6.27
CA LEU A 402 23.63 11.75 -5.96
C LEU A 402 24.47 11.98 -7.21
N GLN A 403 24.13 11.30 -8.30
CA GLN A 403 24.79 11.48 -9.60
C GLN A 403 24.70 12.93 -10.09
N ALA A 404 23.53 13.57 -9.96
CA ALA A 404 23.35 14.96 -10.34
C ALA A 404 24.24 15.90 -9.51
N VAL A 405 24.28 15.72 -8.19
CA VAL A 405 25.12 16.53 -7.28
C VAL A 405 26.60 16.36 -7.60
N GLU A 406 27.08 15.11 -7.77
CA GLU A 406 28.48 14.82 -8.10
C GLU A 406 28.91 15.49 -9.40
N LEU A 407 28.08 15.39 -10.44
CA LEU A 407 28.39 15.96 -11.74
C LEU A 407 28.32 17.49 -11.72
N LEU A 408 27.35 18.09 -11.01
CA LEU A 408 27.25 19.55 -10.87
C LEU A 408 28.47 20.17 -10.19
N CYS A 409 29.12 19.44 -9.28
CA CYS A 409 30.36 19.89 -8.64
C CYS A 409 31.56 19.94 -9.61
N THR A 410 31.44 19.30 -10.78
CA THR A 410 32.53 19.17 -11.78
C THR A 410 32.18 19.76 -13.16
N CYS A 411 30.94 20.18 -13.39
CA CYS A 411 30.45 20.79 -14.63
C CYS A 411 31.00 22.20 -14.89
N ASP A 412 30.78 22.71 -16.10
CA ASP A 412 31.11 24.10 -16.48
C ASP A 412 30.46 25.10 -15.48
N PRO A 413 31.22 26.09 -14.97
CA PRO A 413 30.72 27.05 -14.00
C PRO A 413 29.46 27.82 -14.44
N ARG A 414 29.25 28.03 -15.75
CA ARG A 414 28.07 28.73 -16.28
C ARG A 414 26.81 27.87 -16.15
N ASP A 415 26.91 26.59 -16.47
CA ASP A 415 25.82 25.63 -16.36
C ASP A 415 25.45 25.42 -14.89
N ALA A 416 26.46 25.29 -14.02
CA ALA A 416 26.27 25.21 -12.57
C ALA A 416 25.62 26.48 -11.98
N LEU A 417 25.94 27.67 -12.51
CA LEU A 417 25.34 28.95 -12.09
C LEU A 417 23.83 29.02 -12.36
N ALA A 418 23.37 28.47 -13.49
CA ALA A 418 21.95 28.43 -13.82
C ALA A 418 21.16 27.57 -12.81
N VAL A 419 21.71 26.41 -12.44
CA VAL A 419 21.12 25.54 -11.40
C VAL A 419 21.11 26.24 -10.05
N ARG A 420 22.25 26.81 -9.63
CA ARG A 420 22.36 27.55 -8.37
C ARG A 420 21.32 28.67 -8.25
N THR A 421 21.14 29.44 -9.32
CA THR A 421 20.16 30.53 -9.37
C THR A 421 18.73 30.01 -9.21
N ASN A 422 18.42 28.85 -9.80
CA ASN A 422 17.11 28.23 -9.70
C ASN A 422 16.84 27.69 -8.28
N LEU A 423 17.85 27.09 -7.65
CA LEU A 423 17.77 26.60 -6.28
C LEU A 423 17.59 27.76 -5.29
N GLU A 424 18.34 28.85 -5.44
CA GLU A 424 18.14 30.05 -4.61
C GLU A 424 16.75 30.68 -4.79
N ARG A 425 16.17 30.62 -5.99
CA ARG A 425 14.77 31.02 -6.20
C ARG A 425 13.81 30.09 -5.49
N HIS A 426 14.03 28.78 -5.51
CA HIS A 426 13.18 27.84 -4.77
C HIS A 426 13.30 28.04 -3.26
N ARG A 427 14.52 28.29 -2.76
CA ARG A 427 14.80 28.50 -1.35
C ARG A 427 14.06 29.70 -0.75
N ARG A 428 13.81 30.73 -1.56
CA ARG A 428 13.08 31.94 -1.15
C ARG A 428 11.56 31.82 -1.23
N LYS A 429 11.02 30.66 -1.65
CA LYS A 429 9.58 30.45 -1.65
C LYS A 429 9.09 30.17 -0.24
N LEU A 430 8.05 30.89 0.18
CA LEU A 430 7.33 30.61 1.42
C LEU A 430 6.12 29.72 1.14
N GLY A 431 5.87 28.76 2.03
CA GLY A 431 4.68 27.93 1.97
C GLY A 431 3.40 28.75 2.23
N LYS A 432 2.28 28.35 1.61
CA LYS A 432 0.98 29.02 1.78
C LYS A 432 0.55 29.17 3.25
N HIS A 433 0.86 28.20 4.10
CA HIS A 433 0.59 28.27 5.54
C HIS A 433 1.42 29.35 6.25
N THR A 434 2.70 29.51 5.89
CA THR A 434 3.55 30.59 6.40
C THR A 434 3.01 31.94 5.95
N TRP A 435 2.62 32.06 4.68
CA TRP A 435 1.91 33.26 4.19
C TRP A 435 0.62 33.54 4.97
N ARG A 436 -0.19 32.52 5.24
CA ARG A 436 -1.41 32.65 6.05
C ARG A 436 -1.10 33.24 7.43
N LYS A 437 -0.13 32.68 8.15
CA LYS A 437 0.30 33.21 9.46
C LYS A 437 0.75 34.68 9.37
N ILE A 438 1.55 35.03 8.36
CA ILE A 438 2.00 36.40 8.14
C ILE A 438 0.81 37.34 7.89
N VAL A 439 -0.14 36.94 7.04
CA VAL A 439 -1.35 37.70 6.72
C VAL A 439 -2.24 37.89 7.95
N GLU A 440 -2.54 36.82 8.68
CA GLU A 440 -3.34 36.86 9.92
C GLU A 440 -2.72 37.79 10.96
N ASN A 441 -1.41 37.66 11.20
CA ASN A 441 -0.70 38.50 12.15
C ASN A 441 -0.70 39.97 11.71
N THR A 442 -0.49 40.25 10.43
CA THR A 442 -0.47 41.61 9.89
C THR A 442 -1.84 42.28 9.95
N ILE A 443 -2.90 41.57 9.57
CA ILE A 443 -4.29 42.04 9.65
C ILE A 443 -4.64 42.38 11.10
N LYS A 444 -4.24 41.51 12.06
CA LYS A 444 -4.46 41.73 13.48
C LYS A 444 -3.67 42.92 14.03
N GLU A 445 -2.40 43.05 13.64
CA GLU A 445 -1.52 44.17 14.04
C GLU A 445 -2.09 45.52 13.57
N LEU A 446 -2.66 45.56 12.37
CA LEU A 446 -3.22 46.77 11.75
C LEU A 446 -4.71 47.00 12.08
N ASP A 447 -5.31 46.20 12.96
CA ASP A 447 -6.75 46.21 13.31
C ASP A 447 -7.67 46.22 12.08
N ALA A 448 -7.28 45.44 11.06
CA ALA A 448 -7.96 45.38 9.79
C ALA A 448 -9.16 44.43 9.85
N LYS A 449 -10.35 44.90 9.46
CA LYS A 449 -11.54 44.04 9.32
C LYS A 449 -11.55 43.29 7.98
N LEU A 450 -10.50 42.53 7.71
CA LEU A 450 -10.32 41.74 6.49
C LEU A 450 -10.38 40.23 6.78
N ASP A 451 -10.95 39.47 5.86
CA ASP A 451 -10.86 38.01 5.87
C ASP A 451 -9.47 37.57 5.36
N ALA A 452 -8.67 36.98 6.25
CA ALA A 452 -7.28 36.62 5.96
C ALA A 452 -7.15 35.58 4.83
N GLU A 453 -8.03 34.58 4.78
CA GLU A 453 -7.95 33.49 3.79
C GLU A 453 -8.34 34.02 2.40
N LYS A 454 -9.43 34.80 2.33
CA LYS A 454 -9.85 35.44 1.08
C LYS A 454 -8.80 36.43 0.58
N PHE A 455 -8.22 37.23 1.48
CA PHE A 455 -7.17 38.18 1.15
C PHE A 455 -5.92 37.49 0.62
N LEU A 456 -5.48 36.42 1.30
CA LEU A 456 -4.35 35.60 0.85
C LEU A 456 -4.63 35.02 -0.54
N ASN A 457 -5.77 34.36 -0.75
CA ASN A 457 -6.09 33.73 -2.03
C ASN A 457 -6.13 34.72 -3.20
N THR A 458 -6.55 35.97 -2.95
CA THR A 458 -6.63 37.02 -3.96
C THR A 458 -5.24 37.55 -4.34
N ASN A 459 -4.33 37.71 -3.38
CA ASN A 459 -3.06 38.43 -3.56
C ASN A 459 -1.81 37.53 -3.55
N HIS A 460 -1.94 36.21 -3.31
CA HIS A 460 -0.81 35.29 -3.11
C HIS A 460 0.22 35.32 -4.25
N ASN A 461 -0.23 35.39 -5.50
CA ASN A 461 0.68 35.45 -6.66
C ASN A 461 1.49 36.75 -6.68
N ASP A 462 0.89 37.88 -6.29
CA ASP A 462 1.59 39.16 -6.23
C ASP A 462 2.58 39.22 -5.07
N PHE A 463 2.24 38.63 -3.92
CA PHE A 463 3.16 38.47 -2.80
C PHE A 463 4.41 37.68 -3.22
N CYS A 464 4.20 36.55 -3.90
CA CYS A 464 5.29 35.71 -4.39
C CYS A 464 6.16 36.48 -5.40
N LYS A 465 5.54 37.20 -6.34
CA LYS A 465 6.24 37.98 -7.37
C LYS A 465 7.07 39.12 -6.78
N GLN A 466 6.53 39.86 -5.80
CA GLN A 466 7.28 40.91 -5.12
C GLN A 466 8.43 40.36 -4.28
N LEU A 467 8.21 39.26 -3.56
CA LEU A 467 9.25 38.61 -2.77
C LEU A 467 10.40 38.14 -3.68
N ASP A 468 10.08 37.49 -4.80
CA ASP A 468 11.05 37.07 -5.82
C ASP A 468 11.84 38.25 -6.41
N THR A 469 11.21 39.42 -6.60
CA THR A 469 11.85 40.61 -7.16
C THR A 469 12.76 41.31 -6.14
N SER A 470 12.38 41.29 -4.86
CA SER A 470 13.14 41.92 -3.78
C SER A 470 14.44 41.20 -3.41
N LEU A 471 14.58 39.94 -3.86
CA LEU A 471 15.77 39.10 -3.65
C LEU A 471 16.32 39.13 -2.20
N PRO A 472 15.47 38.93 -1.17
CA PRO A 472 15.92 38.96 0.22
C PRO A 472 16.89 37.81 0.47
N ASP A 473 17.81 38.02 1.41
CA ASP A 473 18.61 36.92 1.93
C ASP A 473 17.75 36.00 2.81
N SER A 474 18.29 34.82 3.14
CA SER A 474 17.54 33.82 3.91
C SER A 474 17.17 34.29 5.32
N ALA A 475 17.91 35.24 5.90
CA ALA A 475 17.69 35.75 7.25
C ALA A 475 16.56 36.79 7.28
N SER A 476 16.42 37.61 6.23
CA SER A 476 15.41 38.65 6.11
C SER A 476 14.15 38.22 5.34
N LEU A 477 14.07 36.96 4.90
CA LEU A 477 12.98 36.47 4.04
C LEU A 477 11.59 36.69 4.66
N GLN A 478 11.42 36.35 5.94
CA GLN A 478 10.14 36.54 6.64
C GLN A 478 9.85 38.02 6.90
N ASP A 479 10.86 38.81 7.29
CA ASP A 479 10.70 40.25 7.51
C ASP A 479 10.25 40.95 6.22
N LYS A 480 10.88 40.61 5.08
CA LYS A 480 10.49 41.14 3.78
C LYS A 480 9.10 40.70 3.36
N ALA A 481 8.72 39.45 3.62
CA ALA A 481 7.37 38.96 3.39
C ALA A 481 6.33 39.72 4.24
N CYS A 482 6.65 40.01 5.51
CA CYS A 482 5.84 40.84 6.38
C CYS A 482 5.69 42.27 5.84
N GLU A 483 6.77 42.91 5.38
CA GLU A 483 6.71 44.24 4.76
C GLU A 483 5.79 44.27 3.53
N ILE A 484 5.91 43.28 2.63
CA ILE A 484 5.07 43.15 1.44
C ILE A 484 3.60 43.02 1.83
N VAL A 485 3.28 42.14 2.79
CA VAL A 485 1.89 41.96 3.24
C VAL A 485 1.37 43.22 3.92
N LYS A 486 2.18 43.88 4.75
CA LYS A 486 1.83 45.17 5.38
C LYS A 486 1.46 46.22 4.33
N GLU A 487 2.25 46.35 3.26
CA GLU A 487 1.96 47.29 2.18
C GLU A 487 0.59 47.02 1.52
N PHE A 488 0.28 45.76 1.22
CA PHE A 488 -1.00 45.41 0.60
C PHE A 488 -2.18 45.58 1.55
N VAL A 489 -2.05 45.13 2.80
CA VAL A 489 -3.09 45.29 3.82
C VAL A 489 -3.36 46.77 4.05
N TRP A 490 -2.31 47.58 4.18
CA TRP A 490 -2.40 49.02 4.33
C TRP A 490 -3.15 49.65 3.17
N ARG A 491 -2.74 49.40 1.92
CA ARG A 491 -3.45 49.87 0.72
C ARG A 491 -4.95 49.53 0.76
N LYS A 492 -5.31 48.37 1.29
CA LYS A 492 -6.70 47.90 1.27
C LYS A 492 -7.58 48.47 2.37
N ILE A 493 -7.04 48.72 3.56
CA ILE A 493 -7.73 49.43 4.64
C ILE A 493 -7.87 50.92 4.30
N SER A 494 -6.83 51.46 3.67
CA SER A 494 -6.74 52.86 3.27
C SER A 494 -7.62 53.23 2.07
N GLU A 495 -8.10 52.26 1.28
CA GLU A 495 -9.01 52.53 0.17
C GLU A 495 -10.32 53.15 0.68
N ILE A 496 -10.74 54.25 0.05
CA ILE A 496 -11.99 54.93 0.34
C ILE A 496 -13.13 54.04 -0.18
N GLN A 497 -13.95 53.52 0.72
CA GLN A 497 -15.13 52.75 0.35
C GLN A 497 -16.31 53.70 0.11
N LYS A 498 -17.25 53.28 -0.74
CA LYS A 498 -18.49 54.02 -0.98
C LYS A 498 -19.26 54.31 0.31
N ASP A 499 -19.24 53.36 1.25
CA ASP A 499 -19.90 53.52 2.55
C ASP A 499 -19.24 54.60 3.42
N ASP A 500 -17.92 54.81 3.29
CA ASP A 500 -17.23 55.89 4.00
C ASP A 500 -17.69 57.26 3.49
N LEU A 501 -17.90 57.38 2.18
CA LEU A 501 -18.42 58.59 1.54
C LEU A 501 -19.90 58.84 1.87
N ILE A 502 -20.71 57.78 1.93
CA ILE A 502 -22.11 57.86 2.35
C ILE A 502 -22.19 58.38 3.79
N LYS A 503 -21.34 57.88 4.70
CA LYS A 503 -21.29 58.33 6.10
C LYS A 503 -20.97 59.81 6.26
N ILE A 504 -20.19 60.41 5.35
CA ILE A 504 -19.85 61.84 5.40
C ILE A 504 -20.83 62.73 4.61
N GLY A 505 -21.86 62.15 4.00
CA GLY A 505 -23.00 62.86 3.42
C GLY A 505 -23.22 62.71 1.90
N PHE A 506 -22.47 61.86 1.20
CA PHE A 506 -22.69 61.63 -0.24
C PHE A 506 -23.91 60.74 -0.50
N SER A 507 -24.78 61.18 -1.41
CA SER A 507 -25.93 60.40 -1.89
C SER A 507 -25.50 59.25 -2.82
N ARG A 508 -26.27 58.15 -2.83
CA ARG A 508 -26.07 57.06 -3.81
C ARG A 508 -26.37 57.59 -5.23
N GLY A 509 -25.34 57.71 -6.06
CA GLY A 509 -25.44 58.24 -7.44
C GLY A 509 -24.07 58.33 -8.15
N PRO A 510 -24.00 58.89 -9.37
CA PRO A 510 -22.77 58.97 -10.16
C PRO A 510 -21.61 59.70 -9.43
N LEU A 511 -21.94 60.78 -8.72
CA LEU A 511 -21.01 61.56 -7.89
C LEU A 511 -20.30 60.74 -6.81
N LEU A 512 -20.94 59.67 -6.30
CA LEU A 512 -20.32 58.78 -5.32
C LEU A 512 -19.13 58.00 -5.93
N GLY A 513 -19.25 57.60 -7.20
CA GLY A 513 -18.16 56.93 -7.91
C GLY A 513 -17.00 57.87 -8.23
N GLU A 514 -17.30 59.11 -8.62
CA GLU A 514 -16.28 60.13 -8.88
C GLU A 514 -15.55 60.56 -7.60
N ALA A 515 -16.29 60.77 -6.51
CA ALA A 515 -15.73 61.10 -5.20
C ALA A 515 -14.87 59.96 -4.65
N GLN A 516 -15.27 58.71 -4.85
CA GLN A 516 -14.47 57.53 -4.50
C GLN A 516 -13.17 57.48 -5.28
N LYS A 517 -13.25 57.68 -6.60
CA LYS A 517 -12.08 57.70 -7.48
C LYS A 517 -11.12 58.81 -7.06
N TYR A 518 -11.62 60.02 -6.84
CA TYR A 518 -10.80 61.14 -6.38
C TYR A 518 -10.16 60.89 -5.01
N GLY A 519 -10.91 60.33 -4.05
CA GLY A 519 -10.37 59.98 -2.73
C GLY A 519 -9.24 58.97 -2.81
N ASN A 520 -9.38 57.94 -3.66
CA ASN A 520 -8.32 56.96 -3.90
C ASN A 520 -7.11 57.59 -4.62
N GLU A 521 -7.32 58.47 -5.61
CA GLU A 521 -6.24 59.18 -6.30
C GLU A 521 -5.44 60.13 -5.38
N GLU A 522 -6.12 60.86 -4.49
CA GLU A 522 -5.44 61.72 -3.51
C GLU A 522 -4.74 60.93 -2.42
N TRP A 523 -5.29 59.78 -2.05
CA TRP A 523 -4.61 58.84 -1.16
C TRP A 523 -3.29 58.33 -1.76
N GLU A 524 -3.32 57.91 -3.02
CA GLU A 524 -2.12 57.44 -3.73
C GLU A 524 -1.02 58.51 -3.83
N LYS A 525 -1.41 59.78 -4.00
CA LYS A 525 -0.46 60.91 -4.03
C LYS A 525 0.09 61.28 -2.65
N SER A 526 -0.68 61.05 -1.58
CA SER A 526 -0.36 61.52 -0.23
C SER A 526 -0.54 60.40 0.82
N PRO A 527 0.28 59.33 0.80
CA PRO A 527 0.12 58.14 1.63
C PRO A 527 0.32 58.36 3.15
N HIS A 528 0.71 59.57 3.55
CA HIS A 528 0.90 59.99 4.94
C HIS A 528 -0.34 60.65 5.57
N LEU A 529 -1.40 60.89 4.78
CA LEU A 529 -2.67 61.40 5.31
C LEU A 529 -3.44 60.28 6.02
N THR A 530 -4.29 60.63 6.98
CA THR A 530 -5.23 59.67 7.59
C THR A 530 -6.50 59.58 6.75
N LYS A 531 -7.24 58.46 6.87
CA LYS A 531 -8.47 58.23 6.10
C LYS A 531 -9.47 59.38 6.28
N GLU A 532 -9.57 59.92 7.49
CA GLU A 532 -10.41 61.07 7.82
C GLU A 532 -9.99 62.34 7.05
N LYS A 533 -8.67 62.61 6.96
CA LYS A 533 -8.16 63.77 6.21
C LYS A 533 -8.44 63.65 4.71
N VAL A 534 -8.32 62.45 4.15
CA VAL A 534 -8.64 62.26 2.73
C VAL A 534 -10.15 62.33 2.48
N LEU A 535 -10.98 61.80 3.37
CA LEU A 535 -12.43 62.00 3.32
C LEU A 535 -12.80 63.50 3.44
N GLU A 536 -12.08 64.29 4.23
CA GLU A 536 -12.26 65.74 4.32
C GLU A 536 -11.85 66.46 3.03
N LEU A 537 -10.75 66.06 2.38
CA LEU A 537 -10.34 66.58 1.07
C LEU A 537 -11.39 66.28 -0.01
N VAL A 538 -11.90 65.05 -0.04
CA VAL A 538 -13.00 64.66 -0.94
C VAL A 538 -14.23 65.51 -0.67
N LYS A 539 -14.62 65.67 0.61
CA LYS A 539 -15.77 66.51 0.97
C LYS A 539 -15.58 67.96 0.58
N THR A 540 -14.39 68.53 0.79
CA THR A 540 -14.08 69.93 0.44
C THR A 540 -14.14 70.18 -1.06
N LYS A 541 -13.72 69.20 -1.88
CA LYS A 541 -13.76 69.33 -3.34
C LYS A 541 -15.18 69.30 -3.91
N TYR A 542 -16.03 68.40 -3.42
CA TYR A 542 -17.38 68.17 -3.98
C TYR A 542 -18.50 68.90 -3.21
N TYR A 543 -18.22 69.34 -1.99
CA TYR A 543 -19.07 70.17 -1.13
C TYR A 543 -18.20 71.26 -0.46
N PRO A 544 -17.66 72.22 -1.23
CA PRO A 544 -16.94 73.34 -0.62
C PRO A 544 -17.89 74.04 0.36
N LYS A 545 -17.43 74.24 1.60
CA LYS A 545 -18.16 75.09 2.54
C LYS A 545 -18.19 76.49 1.94
N ASP A 546 -19.39 76.95 1.65
CA ASP A 546 -19.78 78.26 1.13
C ASP A 546 -19.52 78.50 -0.36
N GLY A 547 -20.56 78.18 -1.14
CA GLY A 547 -21.01 78.93 -2.31
C GLY A 547 -22.50 79.20 -2.17
#